data_AF-A0AAJ4NLI3-F1
#
_entry.id   AF-A0AAJ4NLI3-F1
#
_cell.length_a   1.000
_cell.length_b   1.000
_cell.length_c   1.000
_cell.angle_alpha   90.00
_cell.angle_beta   90.00
_cell.angle_gamma   90.00
#
_symmetry.space_group_name_H-M   'P 1'
#
loop_
_entity.id
_entity.type
_entity.pdbx_description
1 polymer ?
#
loop_
_entity_poly.entity_id
_entity_poly.type
_entity_poly.pdbx_seq_one_letter_code
_entity_poly.pdbx_strand_id
1 'polypeptide(L)' 'MEQFIALRKHYLPHEPDTEENIAAAIWLDNRHWTNSQIAVANGIALAFKGDSWAS' A
#
# COMPACT_ATOMS: atom_id res chain seq x y z
N MET A 1 -4.78 9.73 -17.44
CA MET A 1 -6.15 9.60 -16.87
C MET A 1 -6.54 8.14 -16.71
N GLU A 2 -6.33 7.28 -17.72
CA GLU A 2 -6.66 5.84 -17.66
C GLU A 2 -6.10 5.07 -16.45
N GLN A 3 -4.85 5.34 -16.05
CA GLN A 3 -4.25 4.70 -14.87
C GLN A 3 -5.03 4.98 -13.58
N PHE A 4 -5.52 6.21 -13.40
CA PHE A 4 -6.29 6.59 -12.21
C PHE A 4 -7.69 5.98 -12.20
N ILE A 5 -8.30 5.79 -13.38
CA ILE A 5 -9.57 5.09 -13.53
C ILE A 5 -9.41 3.60 -13.22
N ALA A 6 -8.32 2.98 -13.68
CA ALA A 6 -8.00 1.60 -13.33
C ALA A 6 -7.80 1.44 -11.82
N LEU A 7 -7.08 2.37 -11.19
CA LEU A 7 -6.87 2.40 -9.75
C LEU A 7 -8.21 2.57 -8.99
N ARG A 8 -9.06 3.50 -9.43
CA ARG A 8 -10.41 3.71 -8.88
C ARG A 8 -11.23 2.43 -8.97
N LYS A 9 -11.24 1.74 -10.11
CA LYS A 9 -11.96 0.47 -10.28
C LYS A 9 -11.40 -0.67 -9.41
N HIS A 10 -10.10 -0.69 -9.16
CA HIS A 10 -9.48 -1.69 -8.29
C HIS A 10 -9.91 -1.52 -6.83
N TYR A 11 -9.87 -0.29 -6.31
CA TYR A 11 -10.18 -0.01 -4.91
C TYR A 11 -11.67 0.22 -4.62
N LEU A 12 -12.41 0.79 -5.58
CA LEU A 12 -13.81 1.20 -5.47
C LEU A 12 -14.60 0.73 -6.71
N PRO A 13 -14.77 -0.60 -6.90
CA PRO A 13 -15.32 -1.18 -8.14
C PRO A 13 -16.76 -0.77 -8.45
N HIS A 14 -17.53 -0.38 -7.43
CA HIS A 14 -18.94 -0.02 -7.55
C HIS A 14 -19.21 1.49 -7.53
N GLU A 15 -18.17 2.30 -7.39
CA GLU A 15 -18.28 3.75 -7.27
C GLU A 15 -18.12 4.44 -8.63
N PRO A 16 -18.70 5.62 -8.88
CA PRO A 16 -18.52 6.36 -10.13
C PRO A 16 -17.12 6.98 -10.28
N ASP A 17 -16.77 7.37 -11.52
CA ASP A 17 -15.54 8.09 -11.88
C ASP A 17 -15.56 9.58 -11.46
N THR A 18 -15.79 9.84 -10.17
CA THR A 18 -15.69 11.19 -9.61
C THR A 18 -14.26 11.48 -9.17
N GLU A 19 -13.91 12.77 -9.10
CA GLU A 19 -12.59 13.21 -8.63
C GLU A 19 -12.33 12.76 -7.19
N GLU A 20 -13.34 12.81 -6.32
CA GLU A 20 -13.24 12.34 -4.93
C GLU A 20 -12.94 10.84 -4.84
N ASN A 21 -13.60 10.01 -5.66
CA ASN A 21 -13.39 8.56 -5.66
C ASN A 21 -12.00 8.20 -6.23
N ILE A 22 -11.53 8.94 -7.23
CA ILE A 22 -10.17 8.81 -7.75
C ILE A 22 -9.15 9.19 -6.67
N ALA A 23 -9.35 10.30 -5.96
CA ALA A 23 -8.48 10.72 -4.87
C ALA A 23 -8.45 9.69 -3.71
N ALA A 24 -9.60 9.13 -3.36
CA ALA A 24 -9.71 8.07 -2.36
C ALA A 24 -8.92 6.81 -2.77
N ALA A 25 -9.01 6.39 -4.03
CA ALA A 25 -8.25 5.26 -4.54
C ALA A 25 -6.73 5.51 -4.52
N ILE A 26 -6.28 6.72 -4.83
CA ILE A 26 -4.87 7.12 -4.71
C ILE A 26 -4.41 7.05 -3.25
N TRP A 27 -5.22 7.53 -2.31
CA TRP A 27 -4.89 7.47 -0.89
C TRP A 27 -4.76 6.02 -0.39
N LEU A 28 -5.66 5.13 -0.82
CA LEU A 28 -5.63 3.71 -0.48
C LEU A 28 -4.37 3.02 -1.01
N ASP A 29 -3.98 3.28 -2.26
CA ASP A 29 -2.77 2.74 -2.86
C ASP A 29 -1.51 3.19 -2.12
N ASN A 30 -1.40 4.50 -1.86
CA ASN A 30 -0.28 5.06 -1.10
C ASN A 30 -0.18 4.44 0.29
N ARG A 31 -1.31 4.24 0.97
CA ARG A 31 -1.36 3.59 2.29
C ARG A 31 -0.92 2.13 2.22
N HIS A 32 -1.36 1.39 1.20
CA HIS A 32 -0.96 -0.02 0.99
C HIS A 32 0.56 -0.15 0.81
N TRP A 33 1.17 0.68 -0.05
CA TRP A 33 2.62 0.66 -0.27
C TRP A 33 3.41 1.10 0.96
N THR A 34 2.94 2.12 1.68
CA THR A 34 3.56 2.57 2.93
C THR A 34 3.59 1.45 3.97
N ASN A 35 2.47 0.76 4.17
CA ASN A 35 2.41 -0.35 5.12
C ASN A 35 3.30 -1.52 4.69
N SER A 36 3.36 -1.81 3.39
CA SER A 36 4.22 -2.85 2.83
C SER A 36 5.70 -2.55 3.08
N GLN A 37 6.13 -1.31 2.87
CA GLN A 37 7.50 -0.87 3.16
C GLN A 37 7.85 -1.03 4.65
N ILE A 38 6.95 -0.61 5.54
CA ILE A 38 7.13 -0.76 7.00
C ILE A 38 7.24 -2.24 7.38
N ALA A 39 6.37 -3.10 6.84
CA ALA A 39 6.39 -4.53 7.13
C ALA A 39 7.70 -5.18 6.67
N VAL A 40 8.19 -4.84 5.47
CA VAL A 40 9.47 -5.33 4.95
C VAL A 40 10.64 -4.85 5.82
N ALA A 41 10.69 -3.57 6.18
CA ALA A 41 11.75 -3.04 7.05
C ALA A 41 11.76 -3.72 8.43
N ASN A 42 10.59 -3.93 9.02
CA ASN A 42 10.44 -4.64 10.28
C ASN A 42 10.87 -6.12 10.17
N GLY A 43 10.51 -6.79 9.07
CA GLY A 43 10.93 -8.16 8.81
C GLY A 43 12.46 -8.30 8.70
N ILE A 44 13.10 -7.39 7.96
CA ILE A 44 14.57 -7.33 7.84
C ILE A 44 15.22 -7.07 9.20
N ALA A 45 14.72 -6.09 9.96
CA ALA A 45 15.24 -5.79 11.29
C ALA A 45 15.10 -6.98 12.25
N LEU A 46 13.98 -7.72 12.18
CA LEU A 46 13.77 -8.92 12.97
C LEU A 46 14.75 -10.03 12.58
N ALA A 47 14.99 -10.25 11.28
CA ALA A 47 15.95 -11.25 10.80
C ALA A 47 17.36 -10.97 11.35
N PHE A 48 17.83 -9.72 11.23
CA PHE A 48 19.16 -9.34 11.76
C PHE A 48 19.23 -9.31 13.29
N LYS A 49 18.14 -8.97 13.98
CA LYS A 49 18.08 -9.06 15.45
C LYS A 49 18.02 -10.51 15.93
N GLY A 50 17.46 -11.41 15.13
CA GLY A 50 17.40 -12.85 15.36
C GLY A 50 18.77 -13.54 15.40
N ASP A 51 19.79 -12.99 14.72
CA ASP A 51 21.16 -13.52 14.76
C ASP A 51 21.91 -13.14 16.05
N SER A 52 21.50 -12.08 16.76
CA SER A 52 22.21 -11.56 17.94
C SER A 52 21.93 -12.29 19.26
N TRP A 53 20.94 -13.19 19.32
CA TRP A 53 20.66 -14.01 20.52
C TRP A 53 21.17 -15.45 20.38
N ALA A 54 21.60 -15.85 19.19
CA ALA A 54 22.10 -17.19 18.88
C ALA A 54 23.65 -17.30 18.89
N SER A 55 24.34 -16.28 19.40
CA SER A 55 25.81 -16.24 19.58
C SER A 55 26.21 -16.07 21.03
#